data_AF-A0A3M6GTC0-F1
#
_entry.id   AF-A0A3M6GTC0-F1
#
_cell.length_a   1.000
_cell.length_b   1.000
_cell.length_c   1.000
_cell.angle_alpha   90.00
_cell.angle_beta   90.00
_cell.angle_gamma   90.00
#
_symmetry.space_group_name_H-M   'P 1'
#
loop_
_entity.id
_entity.type
_entity.pdbx_description
1 polymer ?
#
loop_
_entity_poly.entity_id
_entity_poly.type
_entity_poly.pdbx_seq_one_letter_code
_entity_poly.pdbx_strand_id
1 'polypeptide(L)'
;MKKVLISAAIATCLLGMSLTSQAAENCPAVEKIEQVSPGVYRASGNEGEWTGVLQGVVTKKMSVQSFDLAITIQEGADAPEMLQHCTYNIGGREALDMRFIAKNNKDFTVKTAGSAWKKEDGPFGLIYNVCEKTSPENCKFTVIQ
;
A
#
# COMPACT_ATOMS: atom_id res chain seq x y z
N MET A 1 38.99 -28.35 56.50
CA MET A 1 38.34 -28.80 55.24
C MET A 1 37.43 -27.67 54.75
N LYS A 2 37.86 -26.90 53.73
CA LYS A 2 37.12 -25.74 53.20
C LYS A 2 36.18 -26.21 52.08
N LYS A 3 34.87 -25.99 52.25
CA LYS A 3 33.85 -26.31 51.23
C LYS A 3 33.79 -25.18 50.21
N VAL A 4 34.08 -25.50 48.94
CA VAL A 4 33.92 -24.59 47.80
C VAL A 4 32.47 -24.72 47.32
N LEU A 5 31.73 -23.62 47.35
CA LEU A 5 30.40 -23.53 46.74
C LEU A 5 30.60 -23.19 45.26
N ILE A 6 30.23 -24.13 44.39
CA ILE A 6 30.24 -23.96 42.93
C ILE A 6 28.89 -23.35 42.54
N SER A 7 28.88 -22.06 42.20
CA SER A 7 27.71 -21.39 41.63
C SER A 7 27.62 -21.72 40.14
N ALA A 8 26.56 -22.41 39.74
CA ALA A 8 26.22 -22.67 38.34
C ALA A 8 25.60 -21.41 37.72
N ALA A 9 26.26 -20.84 36.70
CA ALA A 9 25.69 -19.75 35.90
C ALA A 9 24.77 -20.36 34.82
N ILE A 10 23.47 -20.10 34.92
CA ILE A 10 22.49 -20.46 33.90
C ILE A 10 22.51 -19.35 32.84
N ALA A 11 23.09 -19.63 31.68
CA ALA A 11 23.02 -18.75 30.52
C ALA A 11 21.65 -18.90 29.84
N THR A 12 20.73 -17.98 30.12
CA THR A 12 19.48 -17.85 29.35
C THR A 12 19.78 -17.22 27.99
N CYS A 13 19.84 -18.03 26.93
CA CYS A 13 19.81 -17.55 25.56
C CYS A 13 18.43 -16.95 25.26
N LEU A 14 18.36 -15.61 25.18
CA LEU A 14 17.23 -14.90 24.59
C LEU A 14 17.25 -15.13 23.08
N LEU A 15 16.39 -16.03 22.59
CA LEU A 15 16.04 -16.12 21.18
C LEU A 15 15.22 -14.88 20.83
N GLY A 16 15.91 -13.81 20.41
CA GLY A 16 15.28 -12.65 19.81
C GLY A 16 14.63 -13.07 18.49
N MET A 17 13.32 -13.28 18.49
CA MET A 17 12.56 -13.35 17.24
C MET A 17 12.59 -11.95 16.63
N SER A 18 13.43 -11.76 15.61
CA SER A 18 13.39 -10.59 14.75
C SER A 18 12.06 -10.61 14.01
N LEU A 19 11.05 -9.94 14.57
CA LEU A 19 9.87 -9.55 13.83
C LEU A 19 10.37 -8.62 12.72
N THR A 20 10.38 -9.10 11.48
CA THR A 20 10.52 -8.22 10.32
C THR A 20 9.31 -7.30 10.31
N SER A 21 9.48 -6.07 10.80
CA SER A 21 8.46 -5.03 10.74
C SER A 21 8.24 -4.68 9.27
N GLN A 22 7.23 -5.28 8.64
CA GLN A 22 6.71 -4.84 7.34
C GLN A 22 6.21 -3.40 7.52
N ALA A 23 6.71 -2.48 6.72
CA ALA A 23 6.32 -1.08 6.85
C ALA A 23 4.90 -0.92 6.30
N ALA A 24 4.05 -0.19 7.01
CA ALA A 24 2.74 0.15 6.48
C ALA A 24 2.89 1.06 5.26
N GLU A 25 2.17 0.76 4.19
CA GLU A 25 2.00 1.58 3.00
C GLU A 25 0.64 2.26 2.98
N ASN A 26 0.50 3.28 2.15
CA ASN A 26 -0.76 3.97 1.90
C ASN A 26 -0.77 4.60 0.50
N CYS A 27 -1.96 4.96 0.01
CA CYS A 27 -2.06 5.78 -1.19
C CYS A 27 -1.30 7.11 -1.01
N PRO A 28 -0.61 7.61 -2.04
CA PRO A 28 0.19 8.82 -1.92
C PRO A 28 -0.67 10.04 -1.61
N ALA A 29 -0.17 10.90 -0.72
CA ALA A 29 -0.76 12.22 -0.49
C ALA A 29 -0.76 13.03 -1.79
N VAL A 30 -1.79 13.85 -2.03
CA VAL A 30 -1.96 14.60 -3.30
C VAL A 30 -0.74 15.45 -3.60
N GLU A 31 -0.20 16.14 -2.60
CA GLU A 31 0.96 17.01 -2.71
C GLU A 31 2.29 16.26 -2.94
N LYS A 32 2.31 14.94 -2.74
CA LYS A 32 3.49 14.09 -3.00
C LYS A 32 3.49 13.47 -4.39
N ILE A 33 2.42 13.68 -5.18
CA ILE A 33 2.33 13.16 -6.53
C ILE A 33 2.89 14.19 -7.50
N GLU A 34 3.99 13.83 -8.15
CA GLU A 34 4.69 14.68 -9.10
C GLU A 34 4.46 14.21 -10.52
N GLN A 35 4.16 15.15 -11.42
CA GLN A 35 4.20 14.88 -12.85
C GLN A 35 5.65 15.00 -13.36
N VAL A 36 6.28 13.86 -13.61
CA VAL A 36 7.69 13.77 -14.02
C VAL A 36 7.89 13.92 -15.53
N SER A 37 6.84 13.66 -16.31
CA SER A 37 6.75 13.97 -17.75
C SER A 37 5.29 14.15 -18.17
N PRO A 38 4.98 14.71 -19.35
CA PRO A 38 3.58 14.86 -19.78
C PRO A 38 2.82 13.54 -19.72
N GLY A 39 1.75 13.51 -18.93
CA GLY A 39 0.93 12.33 -18.66
C GLY A 39 1.49 11.28 -17.69
N VAL A 40 2.71 11.42 -17.17
CA VAL A 40 3.33 10.46 -16.25
C VAL A 40 3.53 11.05 -14.87
N TYR A 41 3.00 10.34 -13.87
CA TYR A 41 2.96 10.75 -12.47
C TYR A 41 3.69 9.74 -11.60
N ARG A 42 4.40 10.22 -10.57
CA ARG A 42 5.11 9.39 -9.60
C ARG A 42 4.94 9.90 -8.19
N ALA A 43 5.03 8.98 -7.22
CA ALA A 43 5.21 9.29 -5.81
C ALA A 43 5.99 8.17 -5.13
N SER A 44 6.72 8.49 -4.06
CA SER A 44 7.46 7.48 -3.29
C SER A 44 6.53 6.74 -2.32
N GLY A 45 6.77 5.43 -2.15
CA GLY A 45 6.24 4.61 -1.06
C GLY A 45 7.33 4.15 -0.10
N ASN A 46 6.94 3.51 1.00
CA ASN A 46 7.87 2.94 1.99
C ASN A 46 8.58 1.67 1.48
N GLU A 47 7.86 0.81 0.78
CA GLU A 47 8.24 -0.50 0.23
C GLU A 47 8.18 -0.53 -1.31
N GLY A 48 7.92 0.61 -1.96
CA GLY A 48 7.80 0.71 -3.41
C GLY A 48 7.71 2.13 -3.95
N GLU A 49 7.28 2.24 -5.19
CA GLU A 49 6.96 3.50 -5.86
C GLU A 49 5.54 3.44 -6.42
N TRP A 50 4.91 4.60 -6.53
CA TRP A 50 3.62 4.76 -7.19
C TRP A 50 3.83 5.35 -8.58
N THR A 51 3.14 4.82 -9.57
CA THR A 51 3.15 5.32 -10.94
C THR A 51 1.74 5.47 -11.49
N GLY A 52 1.46 6.56 -12.19
CA GLY A 52 0.21 6.78 -12.89
C GLY A 52 0.49 7.29 -14.30
N VAL A 53 -0.18 6.73 -15.31
CA VAL A 53 0.01 7.07 -16.72
C VAL A 53 -1.33 7.36 -17.36
N LEU A 54 -1.51 8.60 -17.81
CA LEU A 54 -2.66 9.01 -18.58
C LEU A 54 -2.56 8.49 -20.02
N GLN A 55 -3.67 7.99 -20.52
CA GLN A 55 -3.78 7.51 -21.90
C GLN A 55 -4.10 8.69 -22.83
N GLY A 56 -3.51 8.67 -24.03
CA GLY A 56 -3.73 9.69 -25.06
C GLY A 56 -2.73 10.84 -25.06
N VAL A 57 -3.02 11.87 -25.87
CA VAL A 57 -2.11 13.01 -26.07
C VAL A 57 -2.28 14.02 -24.93
N VAL A 58 -1.39 13.96 -23.95
CA VAL A 58 -1.34 14.93 -22.85
C VAL A 58 -0.45 16.11 -23.25
N THR A 59 -1.09 17.22 -23.62
CA THR A 59 -0.38 18.44 -24.09
C THR A 59 -0.10 19.46 -22.99
N LYS A 60 -0.66 19.26 -21.79
CA LYS A 60 -0.59 20.21 -20.68
C LYS A 60 -0.30 19.52 -19.36
N LYS A 61 0.32 20.26 -18.44
CA LYS A 61 0.51 19.84 -17.06
C LYS A 61 -0.85 19.84 -16.36
N MET A 62 -1.24 18.72 -15.76
CA MET A 62 -2.50 18.59 -15.01
C MET A 62 -2.14 18.23 -13.58
N SER A 63 -2.45 19.12 -12.64
CA SER A 63 -2.17 18.91 -11.23
C SER A 63 -3.19 17.96 -10.63
N VAL A 64 -2.73 17.04 -9.79
CA VAL A 64 -3.62 16.23 -8.95
C VAL A 64 -4.36 17.14 -7.98
N GLN A 65 -5.68 16.98 -7.90
CA GLN A 65 -6.57 17.89 -7.16
C GLN A 65 -7.11 17.24 -5.90
N SER A 66 -7.64 16.03 -6.02
CA SER A 66 -8.24 15.30 -4.92
C SER A 66 -8.07 13.80 -5.06
N PHE A 67 -8.10 13.12 -3.92
CA PHE A 67 -8.22 11.67 -3.86
C PHE A 67 -9.69 11.28 -3.96
N ASP A 68 -9.98 10.28 -4.79
CA ASP A 68 -11.34 9.76 -4.96
C ASP A 68 -11.52 8.46 -4.18
N LEU A 69 -10.72 7.43 -4.49
CA LEU A 69 -10.78 6.13 -3.82
C LEU A 69 -9.51 5.30 -3.98
N ALA A 70 -9.38 4.26 -3.17
CA ALA A 70 -8.47 3.14 -3.39
C ALA A 70 -9.27 1.85 -3.40
N ILE A 71 -8.85 0.89 -4.22
CA ILE A 71 -9.55 -0.39 -4.33
C ILE A 71 -8.58 -1.57 -4.32
N THR A 72 -8.95 -2.58 -3.54
CA THR A 72 -8.38 -3.92 -3.58
C THR A 72 -9.46 -4.92 -3.98
N ILE A 73 -9.05 -6.07 -4.53
CA ILE A 73 -9.94 -7.13 -4.98
C ILE A 73 -9.47 -8.47 -4.41
N GLN A 74 -10.43 -9.32 -4.03
CA GLN A 74 -10.23 -10.73 -3.69
C GLN A 74 -11.16 -11.60 -4.54
N GLU A 75 -10.65 -12.73 -5.01
CA GLU A 75 -11.43 -13.78 -5.69
C GLU A 75 -12.16 -14.69 -4.68
N GLY A 76 -12.93 -14.08 -3.78
CA GLY A 76 -13.60 -14.77 -2.66
C GLY A 76 -12.90 -14.57 -1.32
N ALA A 77 -13.54 -15.04 -0.23
CA ALA A 77 -13.15 -14.68 1.14
C ALA A 77 -11.75 -15.16 1.56
N ASP A 78 -11.30 -16.27 1.00
CA ASP A 78 -10.01 -16.91 1.33
C ASP A 78 -8.92 -16.60 0.29
N ALA A 79 -9.24 -15.85 -0.76
CA ALA A 79 -8.29 -15.49 -1.81
C ALA A 79 -7.38 -14.33 -1.34
N PRO A 80 -6.12 -14.27 -1.84
CA PRO A 80 -5.25 -13.14 -1.58
C PRO A 80 -5.86 -11.81 -2.03
N GLU A 81 -5.60 -10.75 -1.26
CA GLU A 81 -6.08 -9.41 -1.56
C GLU A 81 -5.09 -8.69 -2.47
N MET A 82 -5.58 -8.25 -3.63
CA MET A 82 -4.80 -7.62 -4.68
C MET A 82 -5.11 -6.13 -4.76
N LEU A 83 -4.13 -5.28 -4.47
CA LEU A 83 -4.25 -3.84 -4.68
C LEU A 83 -4.34 -3.52 -6.17
N GLN A 84 -5.36 -2.76 -6.57
CA GLN A 84 -5.55 -2.38 -7.96
C GLN A 84 -4.92 -1.02 -8.26
N HIS A 85 -5.40 0.03 -7.58
CA HIS A 85 -4.93 1.41 -7.73
C HIS A 85 -5.52 2.33 -6.66
N CYS A 86 -4.94 3.53 -6.56
CA CYS A 86 -5.52 4.70 -5.92
C CYS A 86 -5.89 5.70 -7.01
N THR A 87 -7.15 6.12 -7.07
CA THR A 87 -7.70 7.01 -8.08
C THR A 87 -7.76 8.45 -7.54
N TYR A 88 -7.36 9.38 -8.40
CA TYR A 88 -7.34 10.81 -8.10
C TYR A 88 -8.00 11.62 -9.22
N ASN A 89 -8.68 12.70 -8.85
CA ASN A 89 -9.11 13.70 -9.81
C ASN A 89 -7.91 14.59 -10.21
N ILE A 90 -7.75 14.84 -11.51
CA ILE A 90 -6.69 15.72 -12.05
C ILE A 90 -7.25 16.93 -12.82
N GLY A 91 -8.55 17.17 -12.73
CA GLY A 91 -9.26 18.27 -13.35
C GLY A 91 -10.35 17.84 -14.33
N GLY A 92 -11.44 18.62 -14.37
CA GLY A 92 -12.58 18.32 -15.22
C GLY A 92 -13.23 16.99 -14.83
N ARG A 93 -13.27 16.04 -15.78
CA ARG A 93 -13.79 14.68 -15.58
C ARG A 93 -12.71 13.60 -15.70
N GLU A 94 -11.44 14.01 -15.64
CA GLU A 94 -10.32 13.11 -15.83
C GLU A 94 -9.84 12.55 -14.48
N ALA A 95 -9.50 11.27 -14.50
CA ALA A 95 -9.01 10.53 -13.35
C ALA A 95 -7.62 9.97 -13.63
N LEU A 96 -6.80 9.93 -12.59
CA LEU A 96 -5.47 9.34 -12.57
C LEU A 96 -5.47 8.15 -11.63
N ASP A 97 -5.23 6.97 -12.17
CA ASP A 97 -5.00 5.76 -11.38
C ASP A 97 -3.50 5.61 -11.09
N MET A 98 -3.14 5.78 -9.82
CA MET A 98 -1.80 5.49 -9.32
C MET A 98 -1.71 4.02 -8.92
N ARG A 99 -0.78 3.29 -9.51
CA ARG A 99 -0.50 1.88 -9.25
C ARG A 99 0.80 1.74 -8.47
N PHE A 100 0.82 0.82 -7.51
CA PHE A 100 2.00 0.55 -6.70
C PHE A 100 2.92 -0.48 -7.37
N ILE A 101 4.22 -0.22 -7.31
CA ILE A 101 5.29 -1.10 -7.77
C ILE A 101 6.21 -1.35 -6.58
N ALA A 102 6.24 -2.58 -6.06
CA ALA A 102 7.10 -2.94 -4.95
C ALA A 102 8.59 -2.86 -5.33
N LYS A 103 9.47 -2.50 -4.39
CA LYS A 103 10.94 -2.25 -4.59
C LYS A 103 11.70 -3.36 -5.32
N ASN A 104 11.19 -4.59 -5.28
CA ASN A 104 11.83 -5.76 -5.90
C ASN A 104 11.20 -6.17 -7.24
N ASN A 105 10.21 -5.41 -7.75
CA ASN A 105 9.38 -5.75 -8.91
C ASN A 105 8.79 -7.17 -8.86
N LYS A 106 8.65 -7.74 -7.66
CA LYS A 106 7.99 -9.01 -7.45
C LYS A 106 6.50 -8.80 -7.33
N ASP A 107 5.75 -9.79 -7.77
CA ASP A 107 4.33 -9.90 -7.46
C ASP A 107 4.14 -9.82 -5.96
N PHE A 108 3.06 -9.17 -5.56
CA PHE A 108 2.73 -8.94 -4.16
C PHE A 108 1.23 -9.04 -3.98
N THR A 109 0.86 -9.35 -2.75
CA THR A 109 -0.50 -9.20 -2.25
C THR A 109 -0.47 -8.13 -1.15
N VAL A 110 -1.63 -7.67 -0.74
CA VAL A 110 -1.73 -6.71 0.35
C VAL A 110 -2.59 -7.26 1.47
N LYS A 111 -2.44 -6.67 2.64
CA LYS A 111 -3.43 -6.77 3.71
C LYS A 111 -3.85 -5.37 4.09
N THR A 112 -5.11 -5.03 3.84
CA THR A 112 -5.67 -3.74 4.23
C THR A 112 -5.73 -3.59 5.75
N ALA A 113 -5.58 -2.35 6.22
CA ALA A 113 -5.50 -2.02 7.64
C ALA A 113 -6.28 -0.73 7.97
N GLY A 114 -6.82 -0.68 9.18
CA GLY A 114 -7.63 0.43 9.66
C GLY A 114 -9.11 0.32 9.24
N SER A 115 -9.92 1.27 9.72
CA SER A 115 -11.38 1.28 9.54
C SER A 115 -11.86 2.02 8.28
N ALA A 116 -10.93 2.55 7.48
CA ALA A 116 -11.25 3.29 6.27
C ALA A 116 -11.68 2.38 5.10
N TRP A 117 -11.22 1.13 5.10
CA TRP A 117 -11.58 0.12 4.11
C TRP A 117 -12.96 -0.46 4.41
N LYS A 118 -13.83 -0.45 3.41
CA LYS A 118 -15.17 -1.03 3.45
C LYS A 118 -15.25 -2.17 2.46
N LYS A 119 -15.77 -3.30 2.94
CA LYS A 119 -16.03 -4.46 2.10
C LYS A 119 -17.30 -4.25 1.30
N GLU A 120 -17.24 -4.53 0.00
CA GLU A 120 -18.35 -4.43 -0.95
C GLU A 120 -18.37 -5.67 -1.85
N ASP A 121 -19.57 -6.07 -2.28
CA ASP A 121 -19.74 -7.18 -3.21
C ASP A 121 -19.44 -6.71 -4.64
N GLY A 122 -18.43 -7.32 -5.25
CA GLY A 122 -18.07 -7.16 -6.65
C GLY A 122 -18.84 -8.12 -7.57
N PRO A 123 -18.81 -7.89 -8.89
CA PRO A 123 -19.39 -8.80 -9.85
C PRO A 123 -18.69 -10.16 -9.82
N PHE A 124 -19.40 -11.22 -10.25
CA PHE A 124 -18.87 -12.58 -10.37
C PHE A 124 -18.30 -13.18 -9.08
N GLY A 125 -18.78 -12.73 -7.92
CA GLY A 125 -18.32 -13.23 -6.61
C GLY A 125 -17.00 -12.63 -6.15
N LEU A 126 -16.51 -11.59 -6.82
CA LEU A 126 -15.39 -10.79 -6.34
C LEU A 126 -15.79 -10.06 -5.06
N ILE A 127 -14.84 -9.90 -4.16
CA ILE A 127 -14.97 -9.05 -2.98
C ILE A 127 -14.09 -7.83 -3.22
N TYR A 128 -14.67 -6.65 -3.14
CA TYR A 128 -13.93 -5.39 -3.19
C TYR A 128 -13.72 -4.89 -1.77
N ASN A 129 -12.53 -4.37 -1.47
CA ASN A 129 -12.38 -3.47 -0.34
C ASN A 129 -12.07 -2.09 -0.88
N VAL A 130 -12.93 -1.13 -0.57
CA VAL A 130 -12.88 0.24 -1.07
C VAL A 130 -12.55 1.18 0.09
N CYS A 131 -11.55 2.04 -0.11
CA CYS A 131 -11.24 3.13 0.80
C CYS A 131 -11.54 4.46 0.10
N GLU A 132 -12.59 5.14 0.52
CA GLU A 132 -13.11 6.36 -0.09
C GLU A 132 -13.62 7.34 0.98
N LYS A 133 -13.95 8.57 0.58
CA LYS A 133 -14.49 9.62 1.48
C LYS A 133 -13.58 9.89 2.69
N THR A 134 -12.28 9.79 2.46
CA THR A 134 -11.21 9.99 3.44
C THR A 134 -9.98 10.56 2.73
N SER A 135 -8.94 10.93 3.47
CA SER A 135 -7.64 11.24 2.89
C SER A 135 -6.90 9.96 2.45
N PRO A 136 -6.05 10.02 1.40
CA PRO A 136 -5.35 8.84 0.84
C PRO A 136 -4.46 8.13 1.86
N GLU A 137 -3.93 8.85 2.85
CA GLU A 137 -3.06 8.31 3.91
C GLU A 137 -3.79 7.39 4.89
N ASN A 138 -5.12 7.43 4.92
CA ASN A 138 -5.92 6.53 5.73
C ASN A 138 -6.16 5.17 5.04
N CYS A 139 -5.91 5.08 3.72
CA CYS A 139 -6.02 3.84 2.95
C CYS A 139 -4.76 2.99 3.13
N LYS A 140 -4.56 2.51 4.37
CA LYS A 140 -3.35 1.80 4.79
C LYS A 140 -3.38 0.34 4.42
N PHE A 141 -2.24 -0.21 4.06
CA PHE A 141 -2.06 -1.63 3.79
C PHE A 141 -0.63 -2.07 4.10
N THR A 142 -0.38 -3.37 4.21
CA THR A 142 0.98 -3.93 4.25
C THR A 142 1.23 -4.78 3.01
N VAL A 143 2.42 -4.71 2.44
CA VAL A 143 2.81 -5.54 1.29
C VAL A 143 3.23 -6.92 1.79
N ILE A 144 2.74 -7.98 1.13
CA ILE A 144 3.07 -9.37 1.43
C ILE A 144 3.73 -9.97 0.17
N GLN A 145 4.98 -10.44 0.31
CA GLN A 145 5.82 -11.01 -0.74
C GLN A 145 6.47 -12.33 -0.33
#